data_AF-A0A442J1V5-F1
#
_entry.id   AF-A0A442J1V5-F1
#
_cell.length_a   1.000
_cell.length_b   1.000
_cell.length_c   1.000
_cell.angle_alpha   90.00
_cell.angle_beta   90.00
_cell.angle_gamma   90.00
#
_symmetry.space_group_name_H-M   'P 1'
#
loop_
_entity.id
_entity.type
_entity.pdbx_description
1 polymer ?
#
loop_
_entity_poly.entity_id
_entity_poly.type
_entity_poly.pdbx_seq_one_letter_code
_entity_poly.pdbx_strand_id
1 'polypeptide(L)'
;MSESGRDPLFIHSLHRSGSTYIFNVLRRVTIGSKPCYTCFQEPIHEIALYSRHNPDLLLQFEGSGSFQRTSRHPELEKPYFQELYDVHSAWKDVISPDIVYSGYFGGVAVSETSAYLKAIIEAAPSRAIIQECRTPLRIAVLKEQLGGFHVFLWRNPWDQWWSLKATDYFDTAHQIILNAPGSPRVISILRDHIGFEACEESSISAQFSFYGLRRPTAEASYLTYFTLYMLSMMEAGRAADFSINIDQLSSSSDYRETILEKFASHGIQSVDFSDCHVAQAPYDKRDAAFFEPLERRVVQWLEETGHEPGQIADVQRLREENAPPSGGRPRTSRFPAEIWRLRDVLIRTENREAAALRELNGKVAAQQAELTGLHQLNAEAERVRTWLETSLAEERNAKVSQEAQLAEARSAKAQLESRLAEEQNAKIAQEAQLAEEREARLQLEARLAEAFASISWRITRPLRSANHKARWRWARIRSKFSS
;
A
#
# COMPACT_ATOMS: atom_id res chain seq x y z
N MET A 1 7.30 -43.50 -32.81
CA MET A 1 6.11 -43.22 -31.98
C MET A 1 5.98 -41.72 -31.93
N SER A 2 4.87 -41.16 -32.41
CA SER A 2 4.65 -39.71 -32.46
C SER A 2 4.79 -39.09 -31.06
N GLU A 3 5.27 -37.85 -30.99
CA GLU A 3 5.40 -37.06 -29.75
C GLU A 3 4.06 -36.86 -29.00
N SER A 4 2.93 -37.22 -29.60
CA SER A 4 1.55 -37.13 -29.08
C SER A 4 1.24 -37.95 -27.82
N GLY A 5 2.21 -38.69 -27.26
CA GLY A 5 2.02 -39.52 -26.06
C GLY A 5 2.31 -38.82 -24.74
N ARG A 6 2.76 -37.55 -24.76
CA ARG A 6 3.17 -36.80 -23.56
C ARG A 6 2.44 -35.48 -23.35
N ASP A 7 1.46 -35.14 -24.19
CA ASP A 7 0.69 -33.91 -24.08
C ASP A 7 0.12 -33.75 -22.66
N PRO A 8 0.32 -32.60 -22.00
CA PRO A 8 -0.14 -32.41 -20.63
C PRO A 8 -1.67 -32.47 -20.53
N LEU A 9 -2.17 -32.89 -19.37
CA LEU A 9 -3.57 -32.71 -18.99
C LEU A 9 -3.67 -31.61 -17.95
N PHE A 10 -4.47 -30.59 -18.22
CA PHE A 10 -4.82 -29.54 -17.27
C PHE A 10 -6.22 -29.82 -16.71
N ILE A 11 -6.34 -29.83 -15.39
CA ILE A 11 -7.60 -29.92 -14.65
C ILE A 11 -7.79 -28.59 -13.94
N HIS A 12 -8.60 -27.75 -14.53
CA HIS A 12 -8.97 -26.45 -14.00
C HIS A 12 -10.17 -26.60 -13.08
N SER A 13 -10.17 -25.88 -11.97
CA SER A 13 -11.30 -25.88 -11.06
C SER A 13 -11.40 -24.59 -10.28
N LEU A 14 -12.46 -24.44 -9.49
CA LEU A 14 -12.46 -23.52 -8.35
C LEU A 14 -12.06 -24.26 -7.07
N HIS A 15 -11.71 -23.51 -6.02
CA HIS A 15 -11.48 -24.07 -4.69
C HIS A 15 -12.68 -24.92 -4.25
N ARG A 16 -12.42 -26.06 -3.59
CA ARG A 16 -13.46 -26.94 -3.00
C ARG A 16 -14.47 -27.57 -3.97
N SER A 17 -14.09 -27.65 -5.26
CA SER A 17 -14.77 -28.42 -6.30
C SER A 17 -14.54 -29.94 -6.20
N GLY A 18 -13.67 -30.39 -5.29
CA GLY A 18 -13.26 -31.79 -5.15
C GLY A 18 -12.10 -32.20 -6.06
N SER A 19 -11.33 -31.23 -6.54
CA SER A 19 -10.17 -31.45 -7.40
C SER A 19 -9.09 -32.38 -6.82
N THR A 20 -8.90 -32.37 -5.50
CA THR A 20 -7.98 -33.30 -4.83
C THR A 20 -8.37 -34.77 -5.01
N TYR A 21 -9.67 -35.08 -5.13
CA TYR A 21 -10.10 -36.45 -5.44
C TYR A 21 -9.65 -36.87 -6.85
N ILE A 22 -9.90 -36.02 -7.86
CA ILE A 22 -9.50 -36.30 -9.25
C ILE A 22 -7.97 -36.42 -9.35
N PHE A 23 -7.23 -35.53 -8.69
CA PHE A 23 -5.78 -35.60 -8.58
C PHE A 23 -5.32 -36.95 -8.01
N ASN A 24 -5.90 -37.40 -6.90
CA ASN A 24 -5.54 -38.67 -6.27
C ASN A 24 -5.84 -39.88 -7.15
N VAL A 25 -6.99 -39.86 -7.84
CA VAL A 25 -7.37 -40.92 -8.78
C VAL A 25 -6.32 -41.06 -9.87
N LEU A 26 -5.80 -39.96 -10.40
CA LEU A 26 -4.76 -39.98 -11.42
C LEU A 26 -3.39 -40.36 -10.84
N ARG A 27 -3.05 -39.83 -9.66
CA ARG A 27 -1.77 -40.08 -8.98
C ARG A 27 -1.55 -41.55 -8.64
N ARG A 28 -2.61 -42.30 -8.33
CA ARG A 28 -2.56 -43.74 -8.00
C ARG A 28 -2.51 -44.68 -9.21
N VAL A 29 -2.64 -44.16 -10.44
CA VAL A 29 -2.59 -45.01 -11.64
C VAL A 29 -1.17 -45.51 -11.88
N THR A 30 -1.01 -46.84 -11.90
CA THR A 30 0.28 -47.49 -12.14
C THR A 30 0.21 -48.51 -13.28
N ILE A 31 1.32 -48.65 -14.03
CA ILE A 31 1.52 -49.68 -15.05
C ILE A 31 2.85 -50.38 -14.74
N GLY A 32 2.82 -51.68 -14.48
CA GLY A 32 4.02 -52.44 -14.12
C GLY A 32 4.76 -51.87 -12.90
N SER A 33 4.00 -51.49 -11.86
CA SER A 33 4.50 -50.86 -10.61
C SER A 33 5.13 -49.47 -10.77
N LYS A 34 5.05 -48.84 -11.95
CA LYS A 34 5.50 -47.46 -12.18
C LYS A 34 4.32 -46.51 -12.28
N PRO A 35 4.40 -45.28 -11.74
CA PRO A 35 3.39 -44.25 -11.96
C PRO A 35 3.18 -44.00 -13.46
N CYS A 36 1.92 -44.01 -13.89
CA CYS A 36 1.57 -43.69 -15.28
C CYS A 36 1.70 -42.18 -15.57
N TYR A 37 1.42 -41.37 -14.55
CA TYR A 37 1.35 -39.91 -14.64
C TYR A 37 2.23 -39.25 -13.59
N THR A 38 2.66 -38.02 -13.88
CA THR A 38 3.31 -37.12 -12.92
C THR A 38 2.30 -36.03 -12.59
N CYS A 39 1.70 -36.11 -11.41
CA CYS A 39 0.59 -35.25 -11.03
C CYS A 39 1.07 -34.09 -10.16
N PHE A 40 0.85 -32.86 -10.61
CA PHE A 40 1.12 -31.64 -9.86
C PHE A 40 -0.19 -31.09 -9.29
N GLN A 41 -0.29 -31.09 -7.97
CA GLN A 41 -1.42 -30.53 -7.23
C GLN A 41 -1.14 -29.06 -6.91
N GLU A 42 -1.97 -28.18 -7.45
CA GLU A 42 -1.94 -26.72 -7.27
C GLU A 42 -0.51 -26.14 -7.38
N PRO A 43 0.22 -26.35 -8.51
CA PRO A 43 1.58 -25.85 -8.62
C PRO A 43 1.66 -24.31 -8.65
N ILE A 44 0.56 -23.61 -8.93
CA ILE A 44 0.47 -22.14 -8.84
C ILE A 44 -0.07 -21.82 -7.44
N HIS A 45 0.82 -21.76 -6.45
CA HIS A 45 0.44 -21.59 -5.05
C HIS A 45 1.47 -20.75 -4.29
N GLU A 46 1.03 -20.03 -3.25
CA GLU A 46 1.91 -19.22 -2.39
C GLU A 46 3.01 -20.07 -1.74
N ILE A 47 2.69 -21.29 -1.34
CA ILE A 47 3.66 -22.27 -0.80
C ILE A 47 4.72 -22.64 -1.85
N ALA A 48 4.34 -22.88 -3.11
CA ALA A 48 5.32 -23.12 -4.17
C ALA A 48 6.27 -21.93 -4.32
N LEU A 49 5.73 -20.71 -4.35
CA LEU A 49 6.49 -19.47 -4.43
C LEU A 49 7.47 -19.32 -3.27
N TYR A 50 7.02 -19.50 -2.03
CA TYR A 50 7.88 -19.37 -0.84
C TYR A 50 8.93 -20.49 -0.73
N SER A 51 8.64 -21.66 -1.29
CA SER A 51 9.55 -22.81 -1.28
C SER A 51 10.65 -22.74 -2.34
N ARG A 52 10.63 -21.74 -3.23
CA ARG A 52 11.63 -21.62 -4.31
C ARG A 52 13.08 -21.61 -3.81
N HIS A 53 13.33 -21.06 -2.62
CA HIS A 53 14.67 -21.04 -2.00
C HIS A 53 14.88 -22.12 -0.93
N ASN A 54 13.82 -22.80 -0.50
CA ASN A 54 13.85 -23.86 0.48
C ASN A 54 12.79 -24.92 0.14
N PRO A 55 13.11 -25.90 -0.73
CA PRO A 55 12.13 -26.86 -1.23
C PRO A 55 11.57 -27.77 -0.13
N ASP A 56 12.28 -27.98 0.98
CA ASP A 56 11.84 -28.84 2.08
C ASP A 56 10.53 -28.34 2.73
N LEU A 57 10.17 -27.06 2.56
CA LEU A 57 8.87 -26.52 2.95
C LEU A 57 7.70 -27.24 2.24
N LEU A 58 7.90 -27.74 1.01
CA LEU A 58 6.89 -28.48 0.25
C LEU A 58 6.54 -29.82 0.89
N LEU A 59 7.49 -30.42 1.63
CA LEU A 59 7.32 -31.72 2.26
C LEU A 59 6.57 -31.64 3.60
N GLN A 60 6.45 -30.45 4.20
CA GLN A 60 5.76 -30.24 5.48
C GLN A 60 4.23 -30.34 5.36
N PHE A 61 3.70 -30.27 4.15
CA PHE A 61 2.29 -30.42 3.86
C PHE A 61 1.99 -31.91 3.65
N GLU A 62 2.07 -32.66 4.76
CA GLU A 62 1.66 -34.05 4.80
C GLU A 62 0.18 -34.15 4.43
N GLY A 63 -0.16 -35.09 3.55
CA GLY A 63 -1.54 -35.48 3.30
C GLY A 63 -2.15 -36.28 4.47
N SER A 64 -1.82 -35.89 5.70
CA SER A 64 -2.30 -36.41 6.98
C SER A 64 -2.16 -35.30 8.03
N GLY A 65 -3.26 -34.73 8.50
CA GLY A 65 -3.21 -33.63 9.49
C GLY A 65 -4.52 -32.85 9.72
N SER A 66 -4.46 -31.79 10.54
CA SER A 66 -5.59 -30.87 10.81
C SER A 66 -6.12 -30.21 9.53
N PHE A 67 -5.25 -29.98 8.54
CA PHE A 67 -5.58 -29.50 7.20
C PHE A 67 -6.51 -30.46 6.45
N GLN A 68 -6.38 -31.77 6.65
CA GLN A 68 -7.23 -32.79 6.04
C GLN A 68 -8.54 -33.00 6.79
N ARG A 69 -8.52 -32.95 8.14
CA ARG A 69 -9.75 -33.05 8.96
C ARG A 69 -10.72 -31.90 8.71
N THR A 70 -10.21 -30.70 8.48
CA THR A 70 -11.01 -29.52 8.12
C THR A 70 -11.38 -29.52 6.64
N SER A 71 -10.56 -30.13 5.77
CA SER A 71 -10.78 -30.11 4.32
C SER A 71 -11.39 -31.35 3.68
N ARG A 72 -11.64 -32.42 4.44
CA ARG A 72 -12.24 -33.69 3.96
C ARG A 72 -11.53 -34.26 2.73
N HIS A 73 -10.21 -34.05 2.60
CA HIS A 73 -9.44 -34.64 1.50
C HIS A 73 -9.22 -36.14 1.75
N PRO A 74 -9.14 -36.97 0.70
CA PRO A 74 -8.71 -38.36 0.85
C PRO A 74 -7.27 -38.43 1.40
N GLU A 75 -6.94 -39.48 2.15
CA GLU A 75 -5.56 -39.74 2.61
C GLU A 75 -4.60 -39.81 1.41
N LEU A 76 -3.43 -39.18 1.51
CA LEU A 76 -2.39 -39.22 0.48
C LEU A 76 -1.25 -40.13 0.93
N GLU A 77 -0.81 -41.04 0.07
CA GLU A 77 0.37 -41.86 0.32
C GLU A 77 1.68 -41.07 0.32
N LYS A 78 1.67 -39.87 -0.28
CA LYS A 78 2.82 -38.97 -0.45
C LYS A 78 2.43 -37.54 -0.10
N PRO A 79 3.38 -36.67 0.31
CA PRO A 79 3.13 -35.25 0.55
C PRO A 79 2.37 -34.57 -0.59
N TYR A 80 1.61 -33.53 -0.25
CA TYR A 80 0.72 -32.82 -1.17
C TYR A 80 1.47 -32.23 -2.39
N PHE A 81 2.69 -31.73 -2.17
CA PHE A 81 3.53 -31.11 -3.20
C PHE A 81 4.74 -31.97 -3.61
N GLN A 82 4.69 -33.30 -3.43
CA GLN A 82 5.84 -34.18 -3.69
C GLN A 82 6.39 -34.03 -5.12
N GLU A 83 5.52 -34.06 -6.12
CA GLU A 83 5.94 -33.99 -7.52
C GLU A 83 6.58 -32.64 -7.85
N LEU A 84 6.14 -31.56 -7.20
CA LEU A 84 6.75 -30.24 -7.35
C LEU A 84 8.13 -30.18 -6.68
N TYR A 85 8.29 -30.83 -5.53
CA TYR A 85 9.58 -30.99 -4.85
C TYR A 85 10.57 -31.75 -5.74
N ASP A 86 10.15 -32.87 -6.33
CA ASP A 86 11.00 -33.74 -7.15
C ASP A 86 11.59 -33.01 -8.37
N VAL A 87 10.89 -31.99 -8.89
CA VAL A 87 11.35 -31.18 -10.03
C VAL A 87 11.77 -29.75 -9.65
N HIS A 88 12.03 -29.46 -8.36
CA HIS A 88 12.41 -28.13 -7.84
C HIS A 88 13.43 -27.38 -8.70
N SER A 89 14.48 -28.08 -9.11
CA SER A 89 15.56 -27.50 -9.91
C SER A 89 15.11 -26.90 -11.25
N ALA A 90 14.00 -27.37 -11.81
CA ALA A 90 13.47 -26.91 -13.09
C ALA A 90 12.71 -25.58 -12.99
N TRP A 91 12.11 -25.26 -11.84
CA TRP A 91 11.14 -24.15 -11.76
C TRP A 91 11.48 -23.07 -10.72
N LYS A 92 12.42 -23.33 -9.79
CA LYS A 92 12.74 -22.41 -8.68
C LYS A 92 13.08 -20.98 -9.11
N ASP A 93 13.70 -20.82 -10.28
CA ASP A 93 14.12 -19.52 -10.83
C ASP A 93 13.11 -18.96 -11.86
N VAL A 94 12.03 -19.70 -12.13
CA VAL A 94 11.00 -19.36 -13.12
C VAL A 94 9.72 -18.86 -12.45
N ILE A 95 9.37 -19.39 -11.28
CA ILE A 95 8.17 -18.98 -10.55
C ILE A 95 8.24 -17.50 -10.13
N SER A 96 7.17 -16.76 -10.39
CA SER A 96 7.04 -15.35 -9.99
C SER A 96 5.80 -15.11 -9.12
N PRO A 97 5.74 -14.03 -8.31
CA PRO A 97 4.57 -13.74 -7.50
C PRO A 97 3.29 -13.51 -8.33
N ASP A 98 3.43 -12.91 -9.51
CA ASP A 98 2.28 -12.48 -10.32
C ASP A 98 1.48 -13.63 -10.90
N ILE A 99 2.09 -14.81 -11.11
CA ILE A 99 1.34 -15.96 -11.64
C ILE A 99 0.33 -16.49 -10.62
N VAL A 100 0.51 -16.23 -9.32
CA VAL A 100 -0.35 -16.80 -8.27
C VAL A 100 -1.74 -16.15 -8.30
N TYR A 101 -1.82 -14.84 -8.10
CA TYR A 101 -3.09 -14.12 -8.05
C TYR A 101 -3.23 -13.02 -9.10
N SER A 102 -2.19 -12.24 -9.40
CA SER A 102 -2.28 -11.12 -10.35
C SER A 102 -2.75 -11.57 -11.75
N GLY A 103 -2.30 -12.75 -12.19
CA GLY A 103 -2.68 -13.32 -13.47
C GLY A 103 -4.06 -14.00 -13.51
N TYR A 104 -4.85 -14.00 -12.42
CA TYR A 104 -6.06 -14.84 -12.29
C TYR A 104 -7.02 -14.72 -13.49
N PHE A 105 -7.24 -13.50 -13.97
CA PHE A 105 -8.15 -13.20 -15.08
C PHE A 105 -7.55 -13.40 -16.49
N GLY A 106 -6.36 -13.98 -16.60
CA GLY A 106 -5.78 -14.39 -17.89
C GLY A 106 -5.17 -13.27 -18.74
N GLY A 107 -5.24 -12.01 -18.32
CA GLY A 107 -4.65 -10.86 -19.02
C GLY A 107 -3.26 -10.42 -18.53
N VAL A 108 -2.78 -10.97 -17.42
CA VAL A 108 -1.52 -10.57 -16.76
C VAL A 108 -0.67 -11.81 -16.48
N ALA A 109 0.66 -11.65 -16.53
CA ALA A 109 1.65 -12.68 -16.25
C ALA A 109 1.48 -13.97 -17.09
N VAL A 110 0.97 -13.83 -18.32
CA VAL A 110 0.70 -14.97 -19.22
C VAL A 110 2.00 -15.68 -19.58
N SER A 111 3.01 -14.94 -20.04
CA SER A 111 4.31 -15.50 -20.44
C SER A 111 5.02 -16.18 -19.28
N GLU A 112 4.98 -15.58 -18.10
CA GLU A 112 5.56 -16.10 -16.87
C GLU A 112 4.82 -17.36 -16.40
N THR A 113 3.49 -17.37 -16.46
CA THR A 113 2.67 -18.55 -16.13
C THR A 113 3.00 -19.70 -17.08
N SER A 114 3.06 -19.44 -18.38
CA SER A 114 3.37 -20.45 -19.38
C SER A 114 4.81 -20.95 -19.25
N ALA A 115 5.78 -20.07 -19.00
CA ALA A 115 7.18 -20.47 -18.77
C ALA A 115 7.30 -21.39 -17.55
N TYR A 116 6.64 -21.04 -16.44
CA TYR A 116 6.64 -21.85 -15.22
C TYR A 116 6.01 -23.22 -15.44
N LEU A 117 4.80 -23.26 -16.02
CA LEU A 117 4.10 -24.52 -16.27
C LEU A 117 4.85 -25.40 -17.28
N LYS A 118 5.44 -24.79 -18.32
CA LYS A 118 6.29 -25.50 -19.27
C LYS A 118 7.50 -26.14 -18.60
N ALA A 119 8.18 -25.43 -17.70
CA ALA A 119 9.33 -25.96 -16.98
C ALA A 119 9.00 -27.21 -16.14
N ILE A 120 7.86 -27.22 -15.44
CA ILE A 120 7.43 -28.40 -14.67
C ILE A 120 6.94 -29.55 -15.57
N ILE A 121 6.30 -29.24 -16.71
CA ILE A 121 5.84 -30.24 -17.68
C ILE A 121 7.04 -30.93 -18.35
N GLU A 122 8.06 -30.18 -18.75
CA GLU A 122 9.25 -30.73 -19.40
C GLU A 122 10.12 -31.56 -18.43
N ALA A 123 10.10 -31.21 -17.14
CA ALA A 123 10.81 -31.95 -16.10
C ALA A 123 10.07 -33.22 -15.63
N ALA A 124 8.80 -33.39 -16.00
CA ALA A 124 7.97 -34.51 -15.56
C ALA A 124 8.48 -35.86 -16.14
N PRO A 125 8.76 -36.88 -15.30
CA PRO A 125 9.23 -38.18 -15.77
C PRO A 125 8.24 -38.94 -16.66
N SER A 126 6.95 -38.66 -16.50
CA SER A 126 5.84 -39.22 -17.27
C SER A 126 4.86 -38.11 -17.65
N ARG A 127 3.75 -38.44 -18.31
CA ARG A 127 2.77 -37.46 -18.79
C ARG A 127 2.32 -36.57 -17.62
N ALA A 128 2.49 -35.26 -17.78
CA ALA A 128 2.21 -34.27 -16.74
C ALA A 128 0.70 -34.05 -16.60
N ILE A 129 0.21 -34.07 -15.36
CA ILE A 129 -1.15 -33.70 -14.99
C ILE A 129 -1.07 -32.48 -14.09
N ILE A 130 -1.67 -31.37 -14.49
CA ILE A 130 -1.69 -30.12 -13.74
C ILE A 130 -3.10 -29.93 -13.18
N GLN A 131 -3.31 -30.16 -11.89
CA GLN A 131 -4.55 -29.79 -11.23
C GLN A 131 -4.38 -28.39 -10.60
N GLU A 132 -5.17 -27.41 -11.03
CA GLU A 132 -5.03 -26.04 -10.54
C GLU A 132 -6.38 -25.35 -10.31
N CYS A 133 -6.52 -24.67 -9.17
CA CYS A 133 -7.73 -23.97 -8.77
C CYS A 133 -7.68 -22.43 -9.01
N ARG A 134 -6.52 -21.90 -9.41
CA ARG A 134 -6.29 -20.48 -9.74
C ARG A 134 -6.20 -20.16 -11.23
N THR A 135 -6.44 -21.15 -12.08
CA THR A 135 -6.43 -21.02 -13.55
C THR A 135 -7.78 -21.15 -14.27
N PRO A 136 -8.97 -21.15 -13.61
CA PRO A 136 -10.22 -21.39 -14.33
C PRO A 136 -10.61 -20.27 -15.31
N LEU A 137 -10.03 -19.07 -15.17
CA LEU A 137 -10.17 -17.96 -16.13
C LEU A 137 -8.95 -17.82 -17.06
N ARG A 138 -8.08 -18.83 -17.10
CA ARG A 138 -6.88 -18.87 -17.95
C ARG A 138 -6.91 -20.03 -18.94
N ILE A 139 -8.04 -20.72 -19.10
CA ILE A 139 -8.13 -21.97 -19.86
C ILE A 139 -7.72 -21.74 -21.32
N ALA A 140 -8.34 -20.76 -22.00
CA ALA A 140 -8.04 -20.51 -23.41
C ALA A 140 -6.57 -20.11 -23.64
N VAL A 141 -6.05 -19.19 -22.81
CA VAL A 141 -4.68 -18.71 -22.98
C VAL A 141 -3.65 -19.80 -22.67
N LEU A 142 -3.88 -20.63 -21.65
CA LEU A 142 -2.99 -21.76 -21.37
C LEU A 142 -3.06 -22.81 -22.49
N LYS A 143 -4.24 -23.07 -23.05
CA LYS A 143 -4.40 -23.99 -24.18
C LYS A 143 -3.69 -23.50 -25.43
N GLU A 144 -3.75 -22.20 -25.70
CA GLU A 144 -3.00 -21.59 -26.81
C GLU A 144 -1.48 -21.69 -26.61
N GLN A 145 -0.99 -21.44 -25.39
CA GLN A 145 0.44 -21.36 -25.11
C GLN A 145 1.11 -22.72 -24.87
N LEU A 146 0.40 -23.68 -24.28
CA LEU A 146 0.97 -24.96 -23.82
C LEU A 146 0.37 -26.17 -24.55
N GLY A 147 -0.69 -25.97 -25.34
CA GLY A 147 -1.42 -27.08 -25.96
C GLY A 147 -1.96 -28.05 -24.92
N GLY A 148 -2.04 -29.33 -25.29
CA GLY A 148 -2.55 -30.37 -24.42
C GLY A 148 -4.06 -30.34 -24.25
N PHE A 149 -4.52 -31.05 -23.22
CA PHE A 149 -5.95 -31.28 -22.96
C PHE A 149 -6.38 -30.55 -21.71
N HIS A 150 -7.53 -29.87 -21.77
CA HIS A 150 -8.02 -28.99 -20.72
C HIS A 150 -9.40 -29.44 -20.28
N VAL A 151 -9.51 -29.82 -19.02
CA VAL A 151 -10.75 -30.28 -18.39
C VAL A 151 -11.14 -29.31 -17.29
N PHE A 152 -12.43 -28.98 -17.21
CA PHE A 152 -12.95 -28.13 -16.15
C PHE A 152 -13.77 -28.94 -15.14
N LEU A 153 -13.34 -28.97 -13.88
CA LEU A 153 -14.04 -29.60 -12.78
C LEU A 153 -14.91 -28.58 -12.03
N TRP A 154 -16.19 -28.91 -11.88
CA TRP A 154 -17.15 -28.08 -11.17
C TRP A 154 -18.08 -28.90 -10.28
N ARG A 155 -18.77 -28.19 -9.40
CA ARG A 155 -19.67 -28.73 -8.40
C ARG A 155 -20.87 -27.82 -8.24
N ASN A 156 -21.97 -28.33 -7.70
CA ASN A 156 -23.09 -27.51 -7.29
C ASN A 156 -22.62 -26.31 -6.45
N PRO A 157 -23.04 -25.08 -6.81
CA PRO A 157 -22.49 -23.88 -6.19
C PRO A 157 -22.82 -23.74 -4.70
N TRP A 158 -23.94 -24.32 -4.23
CA TRP A 158 -24.35 -24.21 -2.83
C TRP A 158 -23.47 -25.10 -1.95
N ASP A 159 -23.30 -26.36 -2.33
CA ASP A 159 -22.43 -27.30 -1.61
C ASP A 159 -20.97 -26.86 -1.65
N GLN A 160 -20.52 -26.34 -2.79
CA GLN A 160 -19.17 -25.82 -2.93
C GLN A 160 -18.95 -24.59 -2.04
N TRP A 161 -19.87 -23.62 -2.02
CA TRP A 161 -19.74 -22.45 -1.15
C TRP A 161 -19.73 -22.81 0.33
N TRP A 162 -20.64 -23.68 0.79
CA TRP A 162 -20.60 -24.17 2.17
C TRP A 162 -19.29 -24.88 2.52
N SER A 163 -18.66 -25.55 1.54
CA SER A 163 -17.36 -26.17 1.73
C SER A 163 -16.22 -25.16 1.90
N LEU A 164 -16.33 -23.98 1.28
CA LEU A 164 -15.37 -22.87 1.48
C LEU A 164 -15.44 -22.33 2.91
N LYS A 165 -16.61 -22.39 3.57
CA LYS A 165 -16.79 -21.94 4.96
C LYS A 165 -16.03 -22.78 6.00
N ALA A 166 -15.34 -23.83 5.59
CA ALA A 166 -14.51 -24.63 6.48
C ALA A 166 -13.31 -23.84 7.04
N THR A 167 -12.84 -22.81 6.32
CA THR A 167 -11.70 -21.98 6.71
C THR A 167 -11.82 -20.57 6.13
N ASP A 168 -11.31 -19.56 6.83
CA ASP A 168 -11.33 -18.16 6.33
C ASP A 168 -10.35 -17.90 5.17
N TYR A 169 -9.47 -18.87 4.89
CA TYR A 169 -8.50 -18.81 3.81
C TYR A 169 -9.17 -18.50 2.47
N PHE A 170 -10.29 -19.16 2.15
CA PHE A 170 -10.92 -19.03 0.84
C PHE A 170 -11.57 -17.67 0.62
N ASP A 171 -12.20 -17.09 1.66
CA ASP A 171 -12.71 -15.73 1.57
C ASP A 171 -11.57 -14.72 1.41
N THR A 172 -10.44 -14.95 2.06
CA THR A 172 -9.24 -14.12 1.91
C THR A 172 -8.66 -14.24 0.51
N ALA A 173 -8.48 -15.46 0.00
CA ALA A 173 -7.98 -15.72 -1.35
C ALA A 173 -8.90 -15.16 -2.44
N HIS A 174 -10.23 -15.24 -2.26
CA HIS A 174 -11.19 -14.64 -3.17
C HIS A 174 -11.11 -13.11 -3.17
N GLN A 175 -10.89 -12.46 -2.03
CA GLN A 175 -10.67 -11.01 -2.00
C GLN A 175 -9.36 -10.62 -2.69
N ILE A 176 -8.30 -11.43 -2.58
CA ILE A 176 -7.05 -11.21 -3.33
C ILE A 176 -7.29 -11.37 -4.83
N ILE A 177 -8.07 -12.37 -5.26
CA ILE A 177 -8.50 -12.51 -6.67
C ILE A 177 -9.30 -11.29 -7.10
N LEU A 178 -10.21 -10.79 -6.25
CA LEU A 178 -10.90 -9.54 -6.48
C LEU A 178 -9.96 -8.35 -6.48
N ASN A 179 -8.74 -8.39 -5.95
CA ASN A 179 -7.79 -7.29 -6.09
C ASN A 179 -6.96 -7.37 -7.38
N ALA A 180 -7.01 -8.51 -8.09
CA ALA A 180 -6.16 -8.73 -9.25
C ALA A 180 -6.48 -7.78 -10.42
N PRO A 181 -5.45 -7.33 -11.16
CA PRO A 181 -5.60 -6.49 -12.35
C PRO A 181 -6.24 -7.27 -13.52
N GLY A 182 -6.70 -6.53 -14.53
CA GLY A 182 -7.26 -7.15 -15.75
C GLY A 182 -8.59 -7.86 -15.56
N SER A 183 -9.28 -7.60 -14.43
CA SER A 183 -10.59 -8.19 -14.13
C SER A 183 -11.68 -7.70 -15.11
N PRO A 184 -12.63 -8.56 -15.54
CA PRO A 184 -13.74 -8.13 -16.39
C PRO A 184 -14.66 -7.15 -15.65
N ARG A 185 -15.41 -6.33 -16.40
CA ARG A 185 -16.24 -5.24 -15.86
C ARG A 185 -17.24 -5.68 -14.78
N VAL A 186 -17.73 -6.92 -14.83
CA VAL A 186 -18.62 -7.47 -13.79
C VAL A 186 -17.97 -7.49 -12.41
N ILE A 187 -16.64 -7.66 -12.34
CA ILE A 187 -15.88 -7.62 -11.09
C ILE A 187 -15.89 -6.20 -10.50
N SER A 188 -15.82 -5.15 -11.33
CA SER A 188 -15.95 -3.78 -10.84
C SER A 188 -17.33 -3.53 -10.22
N ILE A 189 -18.40 -3.99 -10.88
CA ILE A 189 -19.77 -3.88 -10.33
C ILE A 189 -19.89 -4.62 -9.00
N LEU A 190 -19.34 -5.84 -8.92
CA LEU A 190 -19.31 -6.61 -7.68
C LEU A 190 -18.54 -5.87 -6.58
N ARG A 191 -17.33 -5.36 -6.86
CA ARG A 191 -16.49 -4.61 -5.91
C ARG A 191 -17.26 -3.42 -5.33
N ASP A 192 -17.90 -2.63 -6.19
CA ASP A 192 -18.70 -1.47 -5.77
C ASP A 192 -19.88 -1.92 -4.88
N HIS A 193 -20.58 -2.98 -5.28
CA HIS A 193 -21.75 -3.48 -4.56
C HIS A 193 -21.41 -3.97 -3.14
N ILE A 194 -20.29 -4.68 -2.98
CA ILE A 194 -19.90 -5.24 -1.68
C ILE A 194 -19.10 -4.26 -0.82
N GLY A 195 -18.80 -3.05 -1.33
CA GLY A 195 -17.93 -2.08 -0.66
C GLY A 195 -16.49 -2.58 -0.52
N PHE A 196 -15.95 -3.16 -1.58
CA PHE A 196 -14.60 -3.74 -1.60
C PHE A 196 -13.53 -2.67 -1.39
N GLU A 197 -12.61 -2.91 -0.46
CA GLU A 197 -11.42 -2.10 -0.23
C GLU A 197 -10.22 -2.71 -0.97
N ALA A 198 -9.67 -1.98 -1.94
CA ALA A 198 -8.46 -2.41 -2.64
C ALA A 198 -7.25 -2.40 -1.69
N CYS A 199 -6.35 -3.36 -1.90
CA CYS A 199 -5.09 -3.44 -1.17
C CYS A 199 -3.95 -3.00 -2.09
N GLU A 200 -3.24 -1.95 -1.70
CA GLU A 200 -2.10 -1.40 -2.47
C GLU A 200 -0.79 -2.18 -2.23
N GLU A 201 -0.79 -3.14 -1.31
CA GLU A 201 0.38 -3.96 -0.99
C GLU A 201 0.69 -4.95 -2.12
N SER A 202 1.92 -4.93 -2.62
CA SER A 202 2.33 -5.83 -3.70
C SER A 202 2.60 -7.25 -3.23
N SER A 203 2.93 -7.46 -1.96
CA SER A 203 3.27 -8.80 -1.45
C SER A 203 2.03 -9.63 -1.12
N ILE A 204 2.03 -10.89 -1.54
CA ILE A 204 0.93 -11.84 -1.27
C ILE A 204 0.68 -11.96 0.25
N SER A 205 1.74 -12.06 1.05
CA SER A 205 1.61 -12.15 2.52
C SER A 205 0.92 -10.92 3.12
N ALA A 206 1.27 -9.72 2.69
CA ALA A 206 0.63 -8.50 3.18
C ALA A 206 -0.84 -8.42 2.75
N GLN A 207 -1.18 -8.86 1.53
CA GLN A 207 -2.57 -8.94 1.08
C GLN A 207 -3.38 -9.94 1.91
N PHE A 208 -2.82 -11.12 2.23
CA PHE A 208 -3.46 -12.07 3.16
C PHE A 208 -3.69 -11.47 4.55
N SER A 209 -2.73 -10.71 5.09
CA SER A 209 -2.93 -10.00 6.36
C SER A 209 -4.01 -8.92 6.26
N PHE A 210 -4.01 -8.14 5.18
CA PHE A 210 -4.97 -7.07 4.95
C PHE A 210 -6.41 -7.58 4.85
N TYR A 211 -6.64 -8.60 4.02
CA TYR A 211 -7.95 -9.18 3.78
C TYR A 211 -8.41 -10.16 4.88
N GLY A 212 -7.48 -10.80 5.59
CA GLY A 212 -7.80 -11.63 6.74
C GLY A 212 -8.45 -10.85 7.89
N LEU A 213 -8.17 -9.55 7.98
CA LEU A 213 -8.81 -8.60 8.91
C LEU A 213 -10.08 -7.96 8.34
N ARG A 214 -10.44 -8.22 7.08
CA ARG A 214 -11.59 -7.63 6.38
C ARG A 214 -12.48 -8.74 5.85
N ARG A 215 -13.12 -9.48 6.75
CA ARG A 215 -14.00 -10.58 6.36
C ARG A 215 -15.23 -10.05 5.61
N PRO A 216 -15.61 -10.66 4.48
CA PRO A 216 -16.87 -10.36 3.82
C PRO A 216 -18.05 -10.85 4.68
N THR A 217 -19.23 -10.26 4.48
CA THR A 217 -20.47 -10.89 4.96
C THR A 217 -20.73 -12.18 4.20
N ALA A 218 -21.61 -13.04 4.71
CA ALA A 218 -22.02 -14.26 4.01
C ALA A 218 -22.56 -13.95 2.59
N GLU A 219 -23.32 -12.87 2.45
CA GLU A 219 -23.82 -12.37 1.17
C GLU A 219 -22.69 -11.93 0.23
N ALA A 220 -21.78 -11.06 0.70
CA ALA A 220 -20.66 -10.60 -0.11
C ALA A 220 -19.73 -11.75 -0.52
N SER A 221 -19.50 -12.71 0.37
CA SER A 221 -18.75 -13.92 0.10
C SER A 221 -19.42 -14.77 -0.99
N TYR A 222 -20.74 -15.00 -0.88
CA TYR A 222 -21.46 -15.79 -1.86
C TYR A 222 -21.54 -15.10 -3.22
N LEU A 223 -21.82 -13.79 -3.27
CA LEU A 223 -21.79 -13.00 -4.50
C LEU A 223 -20.42 -13.06 -5.19
N THR A 224 -19.34 -12.94 -4.40
CA THR A 224 -17.97 -13.06 -4.91
C THR A 224 -17.72 -14.44 -5.51
N TYR A 225 -18.00 -15.49 -4.74
CA TYR A 225 -17.85 -16.87 -5.19
C TYR A 225 -18.67 -17.16 -6.45
N PHE A 226 -19.95 -16.80 -6.45
CA PHE A 226 -20.86 -17.12 -7.55
C PHE A 226 -20.53 -16.34 -8.83
N THR A 227 -20.02 -15.11 -8.70
CA THR A 227 -19.48 -14.36 -9.85
C THR A 227 -18.28 -15.08 -10.47
N LEU A 228 -17.31 -15.51 -9.65
CA LEU A 228 -16.17 -16.29 -10.14
C LEU A 228 -16.61 -17.65 -10.72
N TYR A 229 -17.62 -18.30 -10.14
CA TYR A 229 -18.23 -19.53 -10.64
C TYR A 229 -18.82 -19.33 -12.05
N MET A 230 -19.66 -18.32 -12.24
CA MET A 230 -20.25 -18.04 -13.55
C MET A 230 -19.18 -17.73 -14.61
N LEU A 231 -18.21 -16.87 -14.28
CA LEU A 231 -17.10 -16.55 -15.19
C LEU A 231 -16.31 -17.81 -15.56
N SER A 232 -16.02 -18.67 -14.59
CA SER A 232 -15.26 -19.91 -14.80
C SER A 232 -16.02 -20.91 -15.67
N MET A 233 -17.33 -21.06 -15.45
CA MET A 233 -18.19 -21.93 -16.25
C MET A 233 -18.29 -21.44 -17.70
N MET A 234 -18.39 -20.13 -17.93
CA MET A 234 -18.42 -19.56 -19.28
C MET A 234 -17.08 -19.72 -20.00
N GLU A 235 -15.96 -19.48 -19.32
CA GLU A 235 -14.62 -19.72 -19.87
C GLU A 235 -14.43 -21.19 -20.23
N ALA A 236 -14.83 -22.10 -19.34
CA ALA A 236 -14.78 -23.53 -19.57
C ALA A 236 -15.64 -23.97 -20.77
N GLY A 237 -16.87 -23.47 -20.87
CA GLY A 237 -17.75 -23.77 -22.00
C GLY A 237 -17.18 -23.33 -23.36
N ARG A 238 -16.31 -22.31 -23.36
CA ARG A 238 -15.63 -21.81 -24.56
C ARG A 238 -14.35 -22.57 -24.90
N ALA A 239 -13.57 -22.98 -23.90
CA ALA A 239 -12.17 -23.35 -24.10
C ALA A 239 -11.79 -24.76 -23.63
N ALA A 240 -12.51 -25.33 -22.65
CA ALA A 240 -12.22 -26.67 -22.16
C ALA A 240 -12.68 -27.73 -23.18
N ASP A 241 -11.97 -28.85 -23.24
CA ASP A 241 -12.35 -30.00 -24.08
C ASP A 241 -13.62 -30.69 -23.55
N PHE A 242 -13.77 -30.75 -22.23
CA PHE A 242 -15.01 -31.09 -21.55
C PHE A 242 -15.00 -30.64 -20.09
N SER A 243 -16.17 -30.69 -19.45
CA SER A 243 -16.32 -30.44 -18.02
C SER A 243 -16.78 -31.70 -17.26
N ILE A 244 -16.42 -31.76 -15.98
CA ILE A 244 -16.80 -32.81 -15.04
C ILE A 244 -17.61 -32.16 -13.93
N ASN A 245 -18.86 -32.58 -13.76
CA ASN A 245 -19.65 -32.30 -12.57
C ASN A 245 -19.35 -33.40 -11.54
N ILE A 246 -18.73 -33.05 -10.42
CA ILE A 246 -18.34 -34.05 -9.42
C ILE A 246 -19.54 -34.67 -8.67
N ASP A 247 -20.66 -33.95 -8.57
CA ASP A 247 -21.87 -34.45 -7.92
C ASP A 247 -22.54 -35.55 -8.77
N GLN A 248 -22.57 -35.39 -10.09
CA GLN A 248 -22.97 -36.45 -11.02
C GLN A 248 -21.97 -37.60 -11.05
N LEU A 249 -20.66 -37.29 -11.01
CA LEU A 249 -19.61 -38.32 -10.94
C LEU A 249 -19.80 -39.21 -9.70
N SER A 250 -20.32 -38.67 -8.60
CA SER A 250 -20.66 -39.46 -7.41
C SER A 250 -21.98 -40.21 -7.46
N SER A 251 -22.99 -39.69 -8.17
CA SER A 251 -24.36 -40.20 -8.07
C SER A 251 -24.84 -41.01 -9.27
N SER A 252 -24.15 -40.94 -10.42
CA SER A 252 -24.57 -41.57 -11.68
C SER A 252 -23.49 -42.52 -12.22
N SER A 253 -23.82 -43.80 -12.39
CA SER A 253 -22.95 -44.77 -13.08
C SER A 253 -22.75 -44.40 -14.55
N ASP A 254 -23.82 -44.03 -15.23
CA ASP A 254 -23.82 -43.74 -16.66
C ASP A 254 -22.98 -42.49 -16.96
N TYR A 255 -23.04 -41.49 -16.06
CA TYR A 255 -22.18 -40.32 -16.15
C TYR A 255 -20.71 -40.69 -15.92
N ARG A 256 -20.41 -41.56 -14.94
CA ARG A 256 -19.03 -42.05 -14.72
C ARG A 256 -18.49 -42.75 -15.95
N GLU A 257 -19.26 -43.62 -16.59
CA GLU A 257 -18.87 -44.29 -17.84
C GLU A 257 -18.61 -43.27 -18.95
N THR A 258 -19.50 -42.30 -19.13
CA THR A 258 -19.32 -41.21 -20.10
C THR A 258 -18.03 -40.42 -19.86
N ILE A 259 -17.69 -40.13 -18.60
CA ILE A 259 -16.45 -39.43 -18.26
C ILE A 259 -15.23 -40.32 -18.51
N LEU A 260 -15.28 -41.61 -18.15
CA LEU A 260 -14.20 -42.56 -18.43
C LEU A 260 -13.93 -42.68 -19.94
N GLU A 261 -14.96 -42.73 -20.77
CA GLU A 261 -14.84 -42.72 -22.23
C GLU A 261 -14.17 -41.44 -22.74
N LYS A 262 -14.52 -40.27 -22.19
CA LYS A 262 -13.86 -38.99 -22.50
C LYS A 262 -12.39 -38.99 -22.08
N PHE A 263 -12.04 -39.52 -20.91
CA PHE A 263 -10.62 -39.64 -20.53
C PHE A 263 -9.87 -40.58 -21.49
N ALA A 264 -10.47 -41.72 -21.82
CA ALA A 264 -9.87 -42.71 -22.73
C ALA A 264 -9.65 -42.15 -24.13
N SER A 265 -10.59 -41.37 -24.67
CA SER A 265 -10.46 -40.73 -26.00
C SER A 265 -9.33 -39.71 -26.08
N HIS A 266 -8.87 -39.18 -24.94
CA HIS A 266 -7.71 -38.28 -24.82
C HIS A 266 -6.45 -38.99 -24.30
N GLY A 267 -6.42 -40.33 -24.38
CA GLY A 267 -5.26 -41.14 -24.02
C GLY A 267 -4.96 -41.20 -22.53
N ILE A 268 -5.94 -40.87 -21.68
CA ILE A 268 -5.85 -41.07 -20.23
C ILE A 268 -6.53 -42.39 -19.90
N GLN A 269 -5.73 -43.37 -19.50
CA GLN A 269 -6.14 -44.75 -19.28
C GLN A 269 -6.06 -45.15 -17.82
N SER A 270 -6.73 -46.26 -17.50
CA SER A 270 -6.67 -46.94 -16.19
C SER A 270 -7.13 -46.07 -15.01
N VAL A 271 -7.99 -45.09 -15.30
CA VAL A 271 -8.67 -44.26 -14.30
C VAL A 271 -9.86 -45.03 -13.75
N ASP A 272 -10.05 -44.98 -12.43
CA ASP A 272 -11.21 -45.57 -11.75
C ASP A 272 -11.87 -44.55 -10.83
N PHE A 273 -13.14 -44.24 -11.13
CA PHE A 273 -14.01 -43.34 -10.37
C PHE A 273 -15.07 -44.10 -9.55
N SER A 274 -14.94 -45.42 -9.38
CA SER A 274 -15.90 -46.26 -8.65
C SER A 274 -16.08 -45.82 -7.20
N ASP A 275 -15.05 -45.21 -6.60
CA ASP A 275 -15.01 -44.70 -5.24
C ASP A 275 -15.36 -43.20 -5.10
N CYS A 276 -15.81 -42.54 -6.17
CA CYS A 276 -16.13 -41.12 -6.14
C CYS A 276 -17.35 -40.87 -5.25
N HIS A 277 -17.15 -40.27 -4.07
CA HIS A 277 -18.24 -39.94 -3.16
C HIS A 277 -18.07 -38.56 -2.51
N VAL A 278 -18.58 -37.51 -3.17
CA VAL A 278 -18.69 -36.17 -2.57
C VAL A 278 -19.99 -36.03 -1.78
N ALA A 279 -19.91 -35.33 -0.64
CA ALA A 279 -21.08 -35.07 0.19
C ALA A 279 -22.03 -34.08 -0.51
N GLN A 280 -23.27 -34.47 -0.75
CA GLN A 280 -24.30 -33.59 -1.32
C GLN A 280 -25.34 -33.31 -0.24
N ALA A 281 -25.58 -32.05 0.07
CA ALA A 281 -26.53 -31.70 1.12
C ALA A 281 -27.94 -31.54 0.57
N PRO A 282 -28.98 -31.88 1.35
CA PRO A 282 -30.33 -31.47 1.01
C PRO A 282 -30.49 -29.96 1.20
N TYR A 283 -31.24 -29.34 0.29
CA TYR A 283 -31.60 -27.93 0.37
C TYR A 283 -33.10 -27.75 0.24
N ASP A 284 -33.64 -26.75 0.91
CA ASP A 284 -35.06 -26.41 0.85
C ASP A 284 -35.30 -24.94 0.48
N LYS A 285 -36.58 -24.54 0.47
CA LYS A 285 -37.01 -23.19 0.10
C LYS A 285 -36.36 -22.08 0.93
N ARG A 286 -35.90 -22.37 2.14
CA ARG A 286 -35.21 -21.40 3.02
C ARG A 286 -33.77 -21.19 2.59
N ASP A 287 -33.08 -22.24 2.15
CA ASP A 287 -31.75 -22.09 1.54
C ASP A 287 -31.88 -21.33 0.21
N ALA A 288 -32.87 -21.69 -0.61
CA ALA A 288 -33.17 -20.99 -1.87
C ALA A 288 -33.44 -19.48 -1.67
N ALA A 289 -34.15 -19.11 -0.59
CA ALA A 289 -34.42 -17.72 -0.26
C ALA A 289 -33.16 -16.90 0.04
N PHE A 290 -32.06 -17.54 0.46
CA PHE A 290 -30.75 -16.89 0.59
C PHE A 290 -30.00 -16.85 -0.74
N PHE A 291 -29.88 -17.98 -1.43
CA PHE A 291 -29.00 -18.09 -2.61
C PHE A 291 -29.59 -17.48 -3.88
N GLU A 292 -30.83 -17.81 -4.25
CA GLU A 292 -31.38 -17.48 -5.57
C GLU A 292 -31.47 -15.96 -5.85
N PRO A 293 -31.82 -15.08 -4.89
CA PRO A 293 -31.78 -13.64 -5.14
C PRO A 293 -30.37 -13.14 -5.48
N LEU A 294 -29.34 -13.71 -4.85
CA LEU A 294 -27.94 -13.36 -5.08
C LEU A 294 -27.46 -13.91 -6.43
N GLU A 295 -27.85 -15.13 -6.79
CA GLU A 295 -27.55 -15.70 -8.11
C GLU A 295 -28.18 -14.88 -9.24
N ARG A 296 -29.46 -14.50 -9.11
CA ARG A 296 -30.14 -13.63 -10.08
C ARG A 296 -29.44 -12.28 -10.21
N ARG A 297 -28.93 -11.73 -9.11
CA ARG A 297 -28.18 -10.47 -9.14
C ARG A 297 -26.90 -10.59 -9.97
N VAL A 298 -26.15 -11.67 -9.80
CA VAL A 298 -24.92 -11.90 -10.59
C VAL A 298 -25.25 -12.08 -12.08
N VAL A 299 -26.31 -12.82 -12.40
CA VAL A 299 -26.79 -12.98 -13.78
C VAL A 299 -27.12 -11.62 -14.40
N GLN A 300 -27.86 -10.77 -13.68
CA GLN A 300 -28.17 -9.42 -14.12
C GLN A 300 -26.90 -8.59 -14.39
N TRP A 301 -25.89 -8.66 -13.51
CA TRP A 301 -24.64 -7.93 -13.74
C TRP A 301 -23.85 -8.44 -14.96
N LEU A 302 -23.91 -9.75 -15.23
CA LEU A 302 -23.29 -10.33 -16.42
C LEU A 302 -23.96 -9.82 -17.70
N GLU A 303 -25.29 -9.76 -17.71
CA GLU A 303 -26.08 -9.19 -18.82
C GLU A 303 -25.76 -7.70 -19.00
N GLU A 304 -25.76 -6.90 -17.93
CA GLU A 304 -25.46 -5.46 -17.96
C GLU A 304 -24.04 -5.14 -18.45
N THR A 305 -23.11 -6.09 -18.30
CA THR A 305 -21.71 -5.96 -18.74
C THR A 305 -21.46 -6.51 -20.14
N GLY A 306 -22.50 -7.00 -20.82
CA GLY A 306 -22.43 -7.44 -22.20
C GLY A 306 -21.87 -8.85 -22.39
N HIS A 307 -21.95 -9.73 -21.38
CA HIS A 307 -21.67 -11.15 -21.60
C HIS A 307 -22.75 -11.78 -22.47
N GLU A 308 -22.36 -12.73 -23.33
CA GLU A 308 -23.27 -13.34 -24.30
C GLU A 308 -24.45 -14.06 -23.62
N PRO A 309 -25.71 -13.67 -23.90
CA PRO A 309 -26.88 -14.25 -23.24
C PRO A 309 -26.98 -15.77 -23.39
N GLY A 310 -26.55 -16.32 -24.53
CA GLY A 310 -26.53 -17.76 -24.76
C GLY A 310 -25.60 -18.50 -23.80
N GLN A 311 -24.41 -17.95 -23.53
CA GLN A 311 -23.46 -18.55 -22.59
C GLN A 311 -23.99 -18.51 -21.15
N ILE A 312 -24.61 -17.39 -20.76
CA ILE A 312 -25.25 -17.26 -19.44
C ILE A 312 -26.36 -18.32 -19.28
N ALA A 313 -27.25 -18.42 -20.27
CA ALA A 313 -28.35 -19.37 -20.27
C ALA A 313 -27.87 -20.84 -20.24
N ASP A 314 -26.79 -21.16 -20.95
CA ASP A 314 -26.19 -22.50 -20.93
C ASP A 314 -25.68 -22.86 -19.53
N VAL A 315 -25.00 -21.93 -18.84
CA VAL A 315 -24.52 -22.15 -17.46
C VAL A 315 -25.69 -22.28 -16.48
N GLN A 316 -26.72 -21.45 -16.61
CA GLN A 316 -27.93 -21.56 -15.78
C GLN A 316 -28.63 -22.90 -15.97
N ARG A 317 -28.80 -23.35 -17.22
CA ARG A 317 -29.38 -24.66 -17.54
C ARG A 317 -28.57 -25.79 -16.91
N LEU A 318 -27.25 -25.79 -17.06
CA LEU A 318 -26.39 -26.79 -16.41
C LEU A 318 -26.55 -26.77 -14.89
N ARG A 319 -26.63 -25.60 -14.26
CA ARG A 319 -26.83 -25.45 -12.82
C ARG A 319 -28.20 -25.98 -12.38
N GLU A 320 -29.25 -25.78 -13.17
CA GLU A 320 -30.61 -26.27 -12.89
C GLU A 320 -30.73 -27.79 -13.05
N GLU A 321 -30.20 -28.34 -14.14
CA GLU A 321 -30.15 -29.79 -14.40
C GLU A 321 -29.37 -30.56 -13.32
N ASN A 322 -28.41 -29.88 -12.69
CA ASN A 322 -27.56 -30.39 -11.61
C ASN A 322 -27.91 -29.79 -10.24
N ALA A 323 -29.11 -29.23 -10.10
CA ALA A 323 -29.56 -28.73 -8.82
C ALA A 323 -29.69 -29.91 -7.83
N PRO A 324 -29.44 -29.68 -6.53
CA PRO A 324 -29.59 -30.72 -5.54
C PRO A 324 -31.05 -31.22 -5.55
N PRO A 325 -31.30 -32.52 -5.37
CA PRO A 325 -32.64 -33.06 -5.43
C PRO A 325 -33.57 -32.31 -4.47
N SER A 326 -34.65 -31.76 -5.03
CA SER A 326 -35.69 -31.07 -4.26
C SER A 326 -36.27 -32.05 -3.25
N GLY A 327 -36.03 -31.82 -1.96
CA GLY A 327 -36.22 -32.80 -0.89
C GLY A 327 -37.55 -33.57 -0.94
N GLY A 328 -37.51 -34.79 -1.45
CA GLY A 328 -38.45 -35.85 -1.08
C GLY A 328 -38.15 -36.25 0.37
N ARG A 329 -38.85 -35.61 1.32
CA ARG A 329 -38.65 -35.82 2.77
C ARG A 329 -38.73 -37.31 3.14
N PRO A 330 -37.71 -37.91 3.77
CA PRO A 330 -37.96 -39.05 4.65
C PRO A 330 -38.73 -38.50 5.87
N ARG A 331 -40.00 -38.91 6.04
CA ARG A 331 -40.94 -38.39 7.08
C ARG A 331 -40.47 -38.60 8.53
N THR A 332 -39.31 -39.22 8.78
CA THR A 332 -38.89 -39.71 10.10
C THR A 332 -37.58 -39.14 10.63
N SER A 333 -36.82 -38.30 9.91
CA SER A 333 -35.55 -37.76 10.42
C SER A 333 -35.68 -36.32 10.93
N ARG A 334 -35.28 -36.05 12.20
CA ARG A 334 -35.14 -34.69 12.77
C ARG A 334 -33.93 -33.92 12.20
N PHE A 335 -33.03 -34.64 11.54
CA PHE A 335 -31.74 -34.20 11.02
C PHE A 335 -31.79 -32.99 10.06
N PRO A 336 -32.74 -32.88 9.11
CA PRO A 336 -32.77 -31.78 8.13
C PRO A 336 -33.08 -30.41 8.76
N ALA A 337 -33.89 -30.37 9.83
CA ALA A 337 -34.21 -29.12 10.52
C ALA A 337 -33.02 -28.58 11.31
N GLU A 338 -32.16 -29.46 11.82
CA GLU A 338 -30.95 -29.11 12.56
C GLU A 338 -29.86 -28.56 11.63
N ILE A 339 -29.67 -29.16 10.45
CA ILE A 339 -28.72 -28.65 9.43
C ILE A 339 -29.04 -27.20 9.04
N TRP A 340 -30.31 -26.89 8.77
CA TRP A 340 -30.70 -25.52 8.44
C TRP A 340 -30.43 -24.54 9.59
N ARG A 341 -30.73 -24.93 10.84
CA ARG A 341 -30.43 -24.08 12.01
C ARG A 341 -28.93 -23.83 12.14
N LEU A 342 -28.09 -24.83 11.88
CA LEU A 342 -26.64 -24.67 11.90
C LEU A 342 -26.16 -23.70 10.82
N ARG A 343 -26.73 -23.78 9.61
CA ARG A 343 -26.44 -22.82 8.51
C ARG A 343 -26.85 -21.39 8.86
N ASP A 344 -28.05 -21.20 9.41
CA ASP A 344 -28.53 -19.88 9.84
C ASP A 344 -27.67 -19.31 10.98
N VAL A 345 -27.26 -20.14 11.95
CA VAL A 345 -26.30 -19.74 12.99
C VAL A 345 -24.96 -19.35 12.38
N LEU A 346 -24.43 -20.13 11.43
CA LEU A 346 -23.16 -19.84 10.78
C LEU A 346 -23.20 -18.51 10.03
N ILE A 347 -24.23 -18.25 9.22
CA ILE A 347 -24.42 -16.97 8.51
C ILE A 347 -24.47 -15.81 9.49
N ARG A 348 -25.22 -15.93 10.60
CA ARG A 348 -25.31 -14.87 11.60
C ARG A 348 -23.99 -14.62 12.32
N THR A 349 -23.23 -15.67 12.61
CA THR A 349 -21.91 -15.57 13.23
C THR A 349 -20.94 -14.87 12.29
N GLU A 350 -20.85 -15.30 11.03
CA GLU A 350 -20.00 -14.66 10.01
C GLU A 350 -20.34 -13.17 9.85
N ASN A 351 -21.62 -12.83 9.75
CA ASN A 351 -22.04 -11.43 9.60
C ASN A 351 -21.69 -10.59 10.84
N ARG A 352 -21.78 -11.17 12.06
CA ARG A 352 -21.37 -10.49 13.29
C ARG A 352 -19.87 -10.28 13.37
N GLU A 353 -19.08 -11.30 13.00
CA GLU A 353 -17.62 -11.21 12.95
C GLU A 353 -17.16 -10.17 11.92
N ALA A 354 -17.75 -10.18 10.72
CA ALA A 354 -17.48 -9.19 9.68
C ALA A 354 -17.80 -7.77 10.17
N ALA A 355 -18.93 -7.57 10.86
CA ALA A 355 -19.29 -6.27 11.43
C ALA A 355 -18.31 -5.83 12.53
N ALA A 356 -17.94 -6.73 13.45
CA ALA A 356 -17.01 -6.44 14.54
C ALA A 356 -15.61 -6.08 14.01
N LEU A 357 -15.12 -6.80 13.00
CA LEU A 357 -13.83 -6.50 12.36
C LEU A 357 -13.85 -5.16 11.62
N ARG A 358 -14.93 -4.83 10.90
CA ARG A 358 -15.08 -3.51 10.27
C ARG A 358 -15.07 -2.39 11.31
N GLU A 359 -15.79 -2.56 12.43
CA GLU A 359 -15.79 -1.57 13.50
C GLU A 359 -14.38 -1.40 14.11
N LEU A 360 -13.67 -2.50 14.36
CA LEU A 360 -12.30 -2.46 14.87
C LEU A 360 -11.34 -1.77 13.89
N ASN A 361 -11.40 -2.13 12.61
CA ASN A 361 -10.57 -1.50 11.57
C ASN A 361 -10.89 0.00 11.43
N GLY A 362 -12.15 0.39 11.54
CA GLY A 362 -12.56 1.79 11.55
C GLY A 362 -11.95 2.57 12.72
N LYS A 363 -11.92 1.97 13.92
CA LYS A 363 -11.26 2.56 15.10
C LYS A 363 -9.75 2.69 14.90
N VAL A 364 -9.09 1.65 14.39
CA VAL A 364 -7.64 1.68 14.10
C VAL A 364 -7.31 2.74 13.06
N ALA A 365 -8.09 2.85 11.98
CA ALA A 365 -7.90 3.87 10.95
C ALA A 365 -8.07 5.30 11.51
N ALA A 366 -9.07 5.52 12.36
CA ALA A 366 -9.27 6.80 13.03
C ALA A 366 -8.10 7.17 13.96
N GLN A 367 -7.60 6.22 14.75
CA GLN A 367 -6.42 6.41 15.60
C GLN A 367 -5.16 6.70 14.79
N GLN A 368 -4.98 6.04 13.65
CA GLN A 368 -3.83 6.27 12.77
C GLN A 368 -3.89 7.66 12.12
N ALA A 369 -5.08 8.13 11.74
CA ALA A 369 -5.27 9.49 11.21
C ALA A 369 -4.98 10.55 12.28
N GLU A 370 -5.43 10.33 13.51
CA GLU A 370 -5.14 11.20 14.66
C GLU A 370 -3.63 11.26 14.94
N LEU A 371 -2.96 10.12 14.98
CA LEU A 371 -1.50 10.03 15.20
C LEU A 371 -0.72 10.75 14.08
N THR A 372 -1.18 10.63 12.84
CA THR A 372 -0.60 11.36 11.69
C THR A 372 -0.79 12.87 11.85
N GLY A 373 -1.97 13.32 12.28
CA GLY A 373 -2.24 14.73 12.58
C GLY A 373 -1.34 15.27 13.70
N LEU A 374 -1.16 14.49 14.78
CA LEU A 374 -0.25 14.84 15.87
C LEU A 374 1.21 14.95 15.39
N HIS A 375 1.67 14.05 14.51
CA HIS A 375 3.00 14.15 13.93
C HIS A 375 3.18 15.42 13.08
N GLN A 376 2.16 15.83 12.32
CA GLN A 376 2.21 17.08 11.54
C GLN A 376 2.27 18.32 12.45
N LEU A 377 1.44 18.37 13.49
CA LEU A 377 1.47 19.45 14.48
C LEU A 377 2.81 19.52 15.21
N ASN A 378 3.39 18.37 15.57
CA ASN A 378 4.71 18.33 16.20
C ASN A 378 5.80 18.83 15.26
N ALA A 379 5.73 18.48 13.96
CA ALA A 379 6.66 18.99 12.96
C ALA A 379 6.53 20.51 12.76
N GLU A 380 5.32 21.07 12.84
CA GLU A 380 5.10 22.52 12.79
C GLU A 380 5.62 23.22 14.04
N ALA A 381 5.36 22.66 15.23
CA ALA A 381 5.86 23.20 16.50
C ALA A 381 7.40 23.26 16.51
N GLU A 382 8.08 22.22 16.01
CA GLU A 382 9.55 22.22 15.89
C GLU A 382 10.06 23.27 14.88
N ARG A 383 9.34 23.53 13.79
CA ARG A 383 9.67 24.62 12.85
C ARG A 383 9.56 25.99 13.52
N VAL A 384 8.46 26.23 14.24
CA VAL A 384 8.23 27.49 14.98
C VAL A 384 9.29 27.67 16.05
N ARG A 385 9.62 26.61 16.79
CA ARG A 385 10.69 26.62 17.79
C ARG A 385 12.03 27.00 17.17
N THR A 386 12.41 26.35 16.07
CA THR A 386 13.67 26.64 15.36
C THR A 386 13.72 28.09 14.86
N TRP A 387 12.59 28.60 14.35
CA TRP A 387 12.48 29.99 13.93
C TRP A 387 12.63 30.97 15.11
N LEU A 388 11.96 30.71 16.24
CA LEU A 388 12.08 31.52 17.45
C LEU A 388 13.51 31.51 18.00
N GLU A 389 14.16 30.35 18.04
CA GLU A 389 15.55 30.21 18.48
C GLU A 389 16.50 31.04 17.58
N THR A 390 16.27 31.05 16.28
CA THR A 390 17.04 31.85 15.31
C THR A 390 16.81 33.35 15.51
N SER A 391 15.55 33.79 15.57
CA SER A 391 15.19 35.20 15.80
C SER A 391 15.74 35.72 17.12
N LEU A 392 15.70 34.91 18.17
CA LEU A 392 16.25 35.27 19.48
C LEU A 392 17.79 35.35 19.47
N ALA A 393 18.46 34.52 18.67
CA ALA A 393 19.90 34.65 18.44
C ALA A 393 20.24 35.93 17.67
N GLU A 394 19.45 36.30 16.66
CA GLU A 394 19.60 37.56 15.91
C GLU A 394 19.41 38.78 16.80
N GLU A 395 18.35 38.81 17.63
CA GLU A 395 18.12 39.90 18.59
C GLU A 395 19.25 40.03 19.61
N ARG A 396 19.76 38.91 20.14
CA ARG A 396 20.91 38.90 21.06
C ARG A 396 22.15 39.49 20.38
N ASN A 397 22.43 39.10 19.14
CA ASN A 397 23.56 39.64 18.38
C ASN A 397 23.40 41.14 18.10
N ALA A 398 22.19 41.59 17.74
CA ALA A 398 21.89 43.01 17.53
C ALA A 398 22.08 43.83 18.81
N LYS A 399 21.63 43.31 19.96
CA LYS A 399 21.82 43.96 21.27
C LYS A 399 23.30 44.08 21.63
N VAL A 400 24.09 43.03 21.44
CA VAL A 400 25.55 43.06 21.66
C VAL A 400 26.20 44.12 20.76
N SER A 401 25.79 44.22 19.49
CA SER A 401 26.28 45.25 18.57
C SER A 401 25.92 46.67 19.03
N GLN A 402 24.70 46.89 19.54
CA GLN A 402 24.29 48.20 20.06
C GLN A 402 25.06 48.58 21.33
N GLU A 403 25.28 47.63 22.24
CA GLU A 403 26.08 47.86 23.45
C GLU A 403 27.53 48.22 23.11
N ALA A 404 28.12 47.57 22.09
CA ALA A 404 29.44 47.91 21.58
C ALA A 404 29.50 49.35 21.01
N GLN A 405 28.54 49.74 20.18
CA GLN A 405 28.45 51.11 19.65
C GLN A 405 28.28 52.16 20.75
N LEU A 406 27.48 51.86 21.77
CA LEU A 406 27.27 52.76 22.90
C LEU A 406 28.54 52.92 23.75
N ALA A 407 29.30 51.83 23.94
CA ALA A 407 30.61 51.88 24.60
C ALA A 407 31.62 52.72 23.81
N GLU A 408 31.66 52.58 22.48
CA GLU A 408 32.50 53.38 21.60
C GLU A 408 32.12 54.87 21.65
N ALA A 409 30.83 55.19 21.57
CA ALA A 409 30.33 56.57 21.69
C ALA A 409 30.66 57.20 23.05
N ARG A 410 30.58 56.42 24.15
CA ARG A 410 31.00 56.88 25.48
C ARG A 410 32.49 57.16 25.56
N SER A 411 33.32 56.29 24.96
CA SER A 411 34.77 56.48 24.87
C SER A 411 35.10 57.75 24.06
N ALA A 412 34.48 57.93 22.90
CA ALA A 412 34.65 59.13 22.06
C ALA A 412 34.21 60.41 22.80
N LYS A 413 33.09 60.36 23.53
CA LYS A 413 32.64 61.48 24.37
C LYS A 413 33.67 61.81 25.46
N ALA A 414 34.20 60.81 26.17
CA ALA A 414 35.21 61.01 27.19
C ALA A 414 36.50 61.63 26.62
N GLN A 415 36.92 61.22 25.41
CA GLN A 415 38.04 61.83 24.71
C GLN A 415 37.78 63.31 24.36
N LEU A 416 36.57 63.63 23.90
CA LEU A 416 36.18 65.02 23.61
C LEU A 416 36.13 65.88 24.88
N GLU A 417 35.59 65.35 25.98
CA GLU A 417 35.60 66.05 27.28
C GLU A 417 37.03 66.29 27.78
N SER A 418 37.94 65.32 27.62
CA SER A 418 39.36 65.49 27.93
C SER A 418 40.00 66.60 27.08
N ARG A 419 39.75 66.61 25.76
CA ARG A 419 40.27 67.66 24.86
C ARG A 419 39.71 69.03 25.20
N LEU A 420 38.43 69.12 25.52
CA LEU A 420 37.81 70.39 25.92
C LEU A 420 38.43 70.91 27.22
N ALA A 421 38.70 70.04 28.18
CA ALA A 421 39.39 70.41 29.42
C ALA A 421 40.84 70.89 29.14
N GLU A 422 41.56 70.22 28.23
CA GLU A 422 42.89 70.65 27.78
C GLU A 422 42.84 72.03 27.11
N GLU A 423 41.88 72.27 26.21
CA GLU A 423 41.69 73.57 25.55
C GLU A 423 41.31 74.68 26.55
N GLN A 424 40.44 74.38 27.51
CA GLN A 424 40.08 75.33 28.57
C GLN A 424 41.29 75.69 29.44
N ASN A 425 42.11 74.70 29.83
CA ASN A 425 43.34 74.94 30.57
C ASN A 425 44.35 75.75 29.75
N ALA A 426 44.50 75.45 28.46
CA ALA A 426 45.36 76.22 27.55
C ALA A 426 44.88 77.66 27.40
N LYS A 427 43.56 77.89 27.34
CA LYS A 427 42.98 79.23 27.30
C LYS A 427 43.22 79.99 28.61
N ILE A 428 43.03 79.36 29.77
CA ILE A 428 43.33 79.97 31.07
C ILE A 428 44.82 80.34 31.15
N ALA A 429 45.72 79.47 30.67
CA ALA A 429 47.14 79.75 30.63
C ALA A 429 47.47 80.94 29.70
N GLN A 430 46.83 81.03 28.53
CA GLN A 430 46.96 82.18 27.64
C GLN A 430 46.44 83.47 28.28
N GLU A 431 45.27 83.44 28.92
CA GLU A 431 44.71 84.60 29.61
C GLU A 431 45.62 85.06 30.77
N ALA A 432 46.23 84.13 31.50
CA ALA A 432 47.21 84.42 32.54
C ALA A 432 48.48 85.07 31.96
N GLN A 433 49.04 84.53 30.86
CA GLN A 433 50.17 85.15 30.16
C GLN A 433 49.83 86.57 29.68
N LEU A 434 48.64 86.78 29.13
CA LEU A 434 48.19 88.07 28.63
C LEU A 434 47.97 89.08 29.77
N ALA A 435 47.57 88.60 30.95
CA ALA A 435 47.50 89.41 32.17
C ALA A 435 48.90 89.80 32.67
N GLU A 436 49.85 88.87 32.70
CA GLU A 436 51.26 89.17 33.03
C GLU A 436 51.89 90.15 32.04
N GLU A 437 51.66 89.99 30.73
CA GLU A 437 52.13 90.95 29.72
C GLU A 437 51.52 92.35 29.91
N ARG A 438 50.23 92.44 30.27
CA ARG A 438 49.57 93.71 30.58
C ARG A 438 50.15 94.35 31.83
N GLU A 439 50.43 93.57 32.87
CA GLU A 439 51.04 94.05 34.10
C GLU A 439 52.49 94.51 33.86
N ALA A 440 53.28 93.74 33.10
CA ALA A 440 54.62 94.13 32.68
C ALA A 440 54.61 95.42 31.85
N ARG A 441 53.62 95.58 30.96
CA ARG A 441 53.43 96.81 30.16
C ARG A 441 53.07 98.00 31.05
N LEU A 442 52.18 97.82 32.03
CA LEU A 442 51.83 98.86 33.00
C LEU A 442 53.03 99.25 33.87
N GLN A 443 53.85 98.28 34.31
CA GLN A 443 55.10 98.57 35.02
C GLN A 443 56.12 99.32 34.14
N LEU A 444 56.19 98.99 32.84
CA LEU A 444 57.02 99.72 31.88
C LEU A 444 56.53 101.16 31.68
N GLU A 445 55.21 101.36 31.57
CA GLU A 445 54.58 102.69 31.48
C GLU A 445 54.79 103.49 32.77
N ALA A 446 54.70 102.85 33.94
CA ALA A 446 55.01 103.48 35.23
C ALA A 446 56.48 103.88 35.34
N ARG A 447 57.42 103.03 34.90
CA ARG A 447 58.86 103.36 34.84
C ARG A 447 59.16 104.50 33.86
N LEU A 448 58.46 104.54 32.72
CA LEU A 448 58.53 105.68 31.79
C LEU A 448 58.03 106.96 32.47
N ALA A 449 56.88 106.91 33.15
CA ALA A 449 56.35 108.05 33.89
C ALA A 449 57.28 108.52 35.01
N GLU A 450 57.94 107.60 35.72
CA GLU A 450 58.90 107.90 36.78
C GLU A 450 60.21 108.50 36.23
N ALA A 451 60.69 108.02 35.08
CA ALA A 451 61.81 108.63 34.36
C ALA A 451 61.48 110.06 33.88
N PHE A 452 60.24 110.31 33.46
CA PHE A 452 59.77 111.66 33.12
C PHE A 452 59.56 112.56 34.35
N ALA A 453 59.22 112.00 35.52
CA ALA A 453 59.06 112.72 36.78
C ALA A 453 60.40 113.07 37.47
N SER A 454 61.46 112.30 37.23
CA SER A 454 62.78 112.47 37.89
C SER A 454 63.66 113.59 37.29
N ILE A 455 63.35 114.10 36.09
CA ILE A 455 64.25 115.02 35.35
C ILE A 455 63.72 116.47 35.24
N SER A 456 62.48 116.77 35.67
CA SER A 456 61.77 117.99 35.24
C SER A 456 61.65 119.15 36.24
N TRP A 457 62.44 119.22 37.32
CA TRP A 457 62.41 120.40 38.22
C TRP A 457 63.48 121.48 37.95
N ARG A 458 64.38 121.33 36.95
CA ARG A 458 65.46 122.31 36.72
C ARG A 458 65.41 123.18 35.47
N ILE A 459 64.55 122.95 34.49
CA ILE A 459 64.59 123.76 33.25
C ILE A 459 63.18 123.95 32.68
N THR A 460 62.57 125.11 32.91
CA THR A 460 61.79 125.92 31.94
C THR A 460 61.00 127.02 32.66
N ARG A 461 61.72 128.01 33.18
CA ARG A 461 61.18 129.23 33.79
C ARG A 461 61.09 130.44 32.84
N PRO A 462 61.17 130.32 31.50
CA PRO A 462 60.64 131.43 30.71
C PRO A 462 60.03 131.01 29.37
N LEU A 463 58.73 130.71 29.32
CA LEU A 463 57.91 130.81 28.09
C LEU A 463 56.43 131.11 28.43
N ARG A 464 56.20 132.07 29.34
CA ARG A 464 54.92 132.78 29.49
C ARG A 464 55.07 134.20 28.93
N SER A 465 55.09 134.36 27.61
CA SER A 465 54.84 135.66 26.94
C SER A 465 54.76 135.56 25.40
N ALA A 466 53.95 134.65 24.84
CA ALA A 466 53.53 134.65 23.43
C ALA A 466 52.55 133.47 23.26
N ASN A 467 51.44 133.51 22.53
CA ASN A 467 50.95 134.50 21.62
C ASN A 467 49.42 134.38 21.60
N HIS A 468 48.80 135.41 22.14
CA HIS A 468 47.39 135.68 22.16
C HIS A 468 46.95 136.09 20.72
N LYS A 469 47.05 135.19 19.72
CA LYS A 469 46.71 135.49 18.30
C LYS A 469 46.64 134.24 17.38
N ALA A 470 45.83 133.24 17.72
CA ALA A 470 45.46 132.18 16.76
C ALA A 470 43.96 131.80 16.81
N ARG A 471 43.13 132.75 17.26
CA ARG A 471 41.68 132.59 17.43
C ARG A 471 40.86 132.94 16.18
N TRP A 472 41.48 132.95 15.00
CA TRP A 472 40.86 133.49 13.76
C TRP A 472 40.80 132.55 12.54
N ARG A 473 41.09 131.25 12.62
CA ARG A 473 41.10 130.42 11.39
C ARG A 473 40.53 129.00 11.39
N TRP A 474 39.96 128.47 12.48
CA TRP A 474 39.45 127.08 12.46
C TRP A 474 37.94 126.90 12.70
N ALA A 475 37.16 127.98 12.69
CA ALA A 475 35.69 127.93 12.66
C ALA A 475 35.09 127.65 11.24
N ARG A 476 35.84 127.06 10.30
CA ARG A 476 35.33 126.83 8.93
C ARG A 476 35.89 125.62 8.16
N ILE A 477 36.37 124.57 8.84
CA ILE A 477 36.81 123.34 8.15
C ILE A 477 36.34 122.10 8.94
N ARG A 478 35.34 121.42 8.36
CA ARG A 478 34.78 120.07 8.66
C ARG A 478 33.72 120.03 9.77
N SER A 479 32.40 119.91 9.56
CA SER A 479 31.51 119.87 8.37
C SER A 479 31.92 119.05 7.14
N LYS A 480 32.63 117.93 7.32
CA LYS A 480 32.91 116.94 6.25
C LYS A 480 33.57 115.71 6.90
N PHE A 481 33.02 114.52 6.66
CA PHE A 481 33.44 113.19 7.16
C PHE A 481 32.91 112.88 8.58
N SER A 482 31.66 112.44 8.83
CA SER A 482 30.73 111.49 8.18
C SER A 482 31.17 110.02 8.20
N SER A 483 30.22 109.21 8.69
CA SER A 483 30.01 107.75 8.51
C SER A 483 30.62 106.84 9.57
#